data_AF-H5WTC4-F1
#
_entry.id   AF-H5WTC4-F1
#
_cell.length_a   1.000
_cell.length_b   1.000
_cell.length_c   1.000
_cell.angle_alpha   90.00
_cell.angle_beta   90.00
_cell.angle_gamma   90.00
#
_symmetry.space_group_name_H-M   'P 1'
#
loop_
_entity.id
_entity.type
_entity.pdbx_description
1 polymer ?
#
loop_
_entity_poly.entity_id
_entity_poly.type
_entity_poly.pdbx_seq_one_letter_code
_entity_poly.pdbx_strand_id
1 'polypeptide(L)'
;MNAHVERVPVDRLRHIEGFSKKRVDWLADKILAEGVWTKPVALDADHNLVLDGQHRMETAKRLGLKWVPAVRYDYAALEVWSLRPEKHQFDWKRVTERALAGEPYPYKTVKHRFPDGGLPEIAVPLAELKA
;
A
#
# COMPACT_ATOMS: atom_id res chain seq x y z
N MET A 1 0.48 -19.74 -6.80
CA MET A 1 -1.00 -19.60 -6.70
C MET A 1 -1.38 -18.24 -7.26
N ASN A 2 -2.56 -18.04 -7.86
CA ASN A 2 -2.98 -16.69 -8.27
C ASN A 2 -3.29 -15.88 -7.00
N ALA A 3 -2.65 -14.72 -6.83
CA ALA A 3 -2.91 -13.84 -5.70
C ALA A 3 -4.38 -13.38 -5.71
N HIS A 4 -5.10 -13.63 -4.61
CA HIS A 4 -6.49 -13.21 -4.46
C HIS A 4 -6.58 -11.69 -4.25
N VAL A 5 -7.30 -11.01 -5.14
CA VAL A 5 -7.53 -9.56 -5.07
C VAL A 5 -8.90 -9.29 -4.46
N GLU A 6 -8.94 -8.55 -3.36
CA GLU A 6 -10.17 -8.17 -2.66
C GLU A 6 -10.41 -6.65 -2.68
N ARG A 7 -11.65 -6.24 -2.40
CA ARG A 7 -12.03 -4.83 -2.27
C ARG A 7 -11.89 -4.41 -0.80
N VAL A 8 -11.08 -3.38 -0.53
CA VAL A 8 -10.83 -2.89 0.83
C VAL A 8 -11.21 -1.40 0.94
N PRO A 9 -12.03 -1.00 1.94
CA PRO A 9 -12.35 0.41 2.17
C PRO A 9 -11.11 1.27 2.38
N VAL A 10 -11.08 2.44 1.73
CA VAL A 10 -9.92 3.36 1.78
C VAL A 10 -9.69 3.91 3.19
N ASP A 11 -10.75 4.11 3.96
CA ASP A 11 -10.72 4.63 5.32
C ASP A 11 -10.14 3.65 6.36
N ARG A 12 -10.02 2.36 6.00
CA ARG A 12 -9.42 1.33 6.86
C ARG A 12 -7.91 1.19 6.68
N LEU A 13 -7.34 1.79 5.64
CA LEU A 13 -5.93 1.65 5.31
C LEU A 13 -5.05 2.44 6.28
N ARG A 14 -3.87 1.89 6.60
CA ARG A 14 -2.90 2.51 7.51
C ARG A 14 -1.52 2.62 6.86
N HIS A 15 -0.88 3.78 6.98
CA HIS A 15 0.50 3.94 6.52
C HIS A 15 1.47 3.22 7.43
N ILE A 16 2.49 2.59 6.84
CA ILE A 16 3.69 2.14 7.58
C ILE A 16 4.88 3.06 7.34
N GLU A 17 4.84 3.84 6.26
CA GLU A 17 5.82 4.86 5.96
C GLU A 17 5.18 6.07 5.26
N GLY A 18 5.90 7.20 5.27
CA GLY A 18 5.52 8.41 4.54
C GLY A 18 5.51 8.22 3.03
N PHE A 19 4.93 9.20 2.33
CA PHE A 19 4.77 9.21 0.88
C PHE A 19 5.24 10.55 0.28
N SER A 20 5.40 10.59 -1.04
CA SER A 20 5.71 11.83 -1.76
C SER A 20 4.43 12.45 -2.35
N LYS A 21 4.05 13.65 -1.90
CA LYS A 21 2.91 14.40 -2.47
C LYS A 21 3.02 14.56 -3.99
N LYS A 22 4.21 14.91 -4.50
CA LYS A 22 4.45 15.03 -5.96
C LYS A 22 4.09 13.74 -6.71
N ARG A 23 4.40 12.58 -6.13
CA ARG A 23 4.09 11.28 -6.74
C ARG A 23 2.61 10.92 -6.62
N VAL A 24 1.94 11.34 -5.55
CA VAL A 24 0.49 11.23 -5.40
C VAL A 24 -0.23 12.08 -6.46
N ASP A 25 0.18 13.34 -6.64
CA ASP A 25 -0.38 14.26 -7.63
C ASP A 25 -0.26 13.67 -9.04
N TRP A 26 0.96 13.28 -9.43
CA TRP A 26 1.20 12.64 -10.73
C TRP A 26 0.38 11.35 -10.94
N LEU A 27 0.29 10.50 -9.92
CA LEU A 27 -0.44 9.24 -10.02
C LEU A 27 -1.95 9.47 -10.13
N ALA A 28 -2.48 10.47 -9.43
CA ALA A 28 -3.88 10.85 -9.53
C ALA A 28 -4.23 11.34 -10.94
N ASP A 29 -3.41 12.22 -11.51
CA ASP A 29 -3.60 12.73 -12.88
C ASP A 29 -3.54 11.58 -13.91
N LYS A 30 -2.57 10.67 -13.74
CA LYS A 30 -2.44 9.48 -14.58
C LYS A 30 -3.69 8.60 -14.53
N ILE A 31 -4.15 8.24 -13.33
CA ILE A 31 -5.32 7.35 -13.15
C ILE A 31 -6.60 8.02 -13.68
N LEU A 32 -6.75 9.34 -13.52
CA LEU A 32 -7.87 10.08 -14.10
C LEU A 32 -7.84 10.06 -15.63
N ALA A 33 -6.67 10.24 -16.25
CA ALA A 33 -6.51 10.22 -17.70
C ALA A 33 -6.75 8.83 -18.30
N GLU A 34 -6.26 7.77 -17.63
CA GLU A 34 -6.41 6.39 -18.08
C GLU A 34 -7.79 5.80 -17.73
N GLY A 35 -8.47 6.34 -16.71
CA GLY A 35 -9.77 5.86 -16.25
C GLY A 35 -9.77 4.47 -15.62
N VAL A 36 -8.59 3.92 -15.33
CA VAL A 36 -8.41 2.56 -14.84
C VAL A 36 -7.38 2.49 -13.71
N TRP A 37 -7.63 1.62 -12.75
CA TRP A 37 -6.70 1.27 -11.68
C TRP A 37 -6.01 -0.05 -12.01
N THR A 38 -4.68 -0.03 -12.09
CA THR A 38 -3.92 -1.12 -12.74
C THR A 38 -3.11 -2.01 -11.80
N LYS A 39 -2.97 -1.65 -10.52
CA LYS A 39 -2.17 -2.44 -9.58
C LYS A 39 -2.72 -2.39 -8.15
N PRO A 40 -2.99 -3.54 -7.49
CA PRO A 40 -3.58 -3.57 -6.16
C PRO A 40 -2.61 -3.09 -5.07
N VAL A 41 -3.13 -2.68 -3.92
CA VAL A 41 -2.33 -2.33 -2.73
C VAL A 41 -1.93 -3.62 -2.00
N ALA A 42 -0.68 -3.73 -1.52
CA ALA A 42 -0.29 -4.84 -0.65
C ALA A 42 -0.61 -4.47 0.80
N LEU A 43 -1.33 -5.35 1.51
CA LEU A 43 -1.72 -5.16 2.90
C LEU A 43 -1.17 -6.26 3.78
N ASP A 44 -0.90 -5.96 5.05
CA ASP A 44 -0.85 -7.02 6.06
C ASP A 44 -2.26 -7.59 6.28
N ALA A 45 -2.31 -8.87 6.65
CA ALA A 45 -3.57 -9.57 6.87
C ALA A 45 -4.38 -9.01 8.05
N ASP A 46 -3.69 -8.56 9.10
CA ASP A 46 -4.29 -8.33 10.41
C ASP A 46 -4.75 -6.90 10.66
N HIS A 47 -4.04 -5.88 10.14
CA HIS A 47 -4.26 -4.48 10.55
C HIS A 47 -4.52 -3.50 9.39
N ASN A 48 -4.50 -3.95 8.13
CA ASN A 48 -4.60 -3.12 6.92
C ASN A 48 -3.47 -2.07 6.77
N LEU A 49 -2.29 -2.40 7.28
CA LEU A 49 -1.03 -1.74 7.00
C LEU A 49 -0.69 -1.86 5.53
N VAL A 50 -0.47 -0.73 4.87
CA VAL A 50 -0.05 -0.68 3.47
C VAL A 50 1.42 -1.04 3.37
N LEU A 51 1.73 -2.28 2.99
CA LEU A 51 3.09 -2.80 2.80
C LEU A 51 3.72 -2.25 1.52
N ASP A 52 2.94 -2.15 0.46
CA ASP A 52 3.31 -1.50 -0.80
C ASP A 52 2.12 -0.73 -1.37
N GLY A 53 2.38 0.51 -1.81
CA GLY A 53 1.34 1.37 -2.37
C GLY A 53 0.93 2.56 -1.51
N GLN A 54 1.81 3.14 -0.68
CA GLN A 54 1.50 4.37 0.08
C GLN A 54 0.95 5.49 -0.82
N HIS A 55 1.57 5.71 -1.99
CA HIS A 55 1.09 6.70 -2.95
C HIS A 55 -0.28 6.34 -3.52
N ARG A 56 -0.57 5.05 -3.72
CA ARG A 56 -1.87 4.59 -4.21
C ARG A 56 -2.95 4.83 -3.17
N MET A 57 -2.70 4.51 -1.91
CA MET A 57 -3.60 4.84 -0.80
C MET A 57 -3.94 6.34 -0.79
N GLU A 58 -2.94 7.22 -0.88
CA GLU A 58 -3.19 8.66 -0.91
C GLU A 58 -3.86 9.16 -2.18
N THR A 59 -3.54 8.57 -3.34
CA THR A 59 -4.26 8.85 -4.58
C THR A 59 -5.73 8.45 -4.46
N ALA A 60 -6.03 7.30 -3.84
CA ALA A 60 -7.41 6.87 -3.63
C ALA A 60 -8.18 7.86 -2.74
N LYS A 61 -7.57 8.33 -1.64
CA LYS A 61 -8.14 9.38 -0.79
C LYS A 61 -8.37 10.68 -1.56
N ARG A 62 -7.36 11.15 -2.30
CA ARG A 62 -7.43 12.38 -3.10
C ARG A 62 -8.55 12.33 -4.15
N LEU A 63 -8.73 11.17 -4.78
CA LEU A 63 -9.76 10.96 -5.80
C LEU A 63 -11.16 10.66 -5.21
N GLY A 64 -11.29 10.61 -3.88
CA GLY A 64 -12.54 10.33 -3.19
C GLY A 64 -13.05 8.90 -3.40
N LEU A 65 -12.15 7.93 -3.61
CA LEU A 65 -12.53 6.53 -3.81
C LEU A 65 -13.03 5.92 -2.50
N LYS A 66 -14.01 5.02 -2.59
CA LYS A 66 -14.59 4.32 -1.44
C LYS A 66 -13.76 3.10 -1.07
N TRP A 67 -13.25 2.39 -2.06
CA TRP A 67 -12.45 1.18 -1.87
C TRP A 67 -11.31 1.11 -2.89
N VAL A 68 -10.32 0.25 -2.61
CA VAL A 68 -9.23 -0.10 -3.51
C VAL A 68 -9.09 -1.61 -3.64
N PRO A 69 -8.62 -2.12 -4.80
CA PRO A 69 -8.21 -3.51 -4.90
C PRO A 69 -6.93 -3.75 -4.09
N ALA A 70 -6.89 -4.83 -3.32
CA ALA A 70 -5.79 -5.16 -2.43
C ALA A 70 -5.48 -6.66 -2.40
N VAL A 71 -4.24 -7.00 -2.03
CA VAL A 71 -3.79 -8.37 -1.75
C VAL A 71 -3.24 -8.40 -0.33
N ARG A 72 -3.66 -9.39 0.46
CA ARG A 72 -3.20 -9.58 1.85
C ARG A 72 -2.00 -10.51 1.92
N TYR A 73 -1.09 -10.19 2.82
CA TYR A 73 0.08 -10.99 3.14
C TYR A 73 0.17 -11.21 4.65
N ASP A 74 0.60 -12.40 5.06
CA ASP A 74 1.11 -12.61 6.42
C ASP A 74 2.43 -11.83 6.56
N TYR A 75 2.39 -10.74 7.32
CA TYR A 75 3.54 -9.84 7.44
C TYR A 75 4.71 -10.51 8.16
N ALA A 76 4.44 -11.43 9.09
CA ALA A 76 5.49 -12.15 9.80
C ALA A 76 6.28 -13.11 8.89
N ALA A 77 5.67 -13.54 7.78
CA ALA A 77 6.28 -14.41 6.78
C ALA A 77 7.04 -13.65 5.67
N LEU A 78 6.95 -12.31 5.61
CA LEU A 78 7.65 -11.53 4.60
C LEU A 78 9.09 -11.21 5.02
N GLU A 79 10.01 -11.28 4.08
CA GLU A 79 11.32 -10.66 4.24
C GLU A 79 11.15 -9.14 4.20
N VAL A 80 11.63 -8.46 5.24
CA VAL A 80 11.55 -7.01 5.37
C VAL A 80 12.96 -6.46 5.59
N TRP A 81 13.34 -5.42 4.84
CA TRP A 81 14.61 -4.71 5.05
C TRP A 81 14.49 -3.20 4.89
N SER A 82 15.54 -2.48 5.29
CA SER A 82 15.68 -1.05 5.06
C SER A 82 16.93 -0.74 4.23
N LEU A 83 16.87 0.32 3.43
CA LEU A 83 18.06 0.91 2.78
C LEU A 83 18.86 1.81 3.73
N ARG A 84 18.41 1.96 4.99
CA ARG A 84 19.06 2.77 6.04
C ARG A 84 19.15 1.98 7.35
N PRO A 85 19.73 0.77 7.35
CA PRO A 85 19.71 -0.13 8.50
C PRO A 85 20.38 0.47 9.75
N GLU A 86 21.34 1.37 9.56
CA GLU A 86 22.10 1.99 10.65
C GLU A 86 21.33 3.06 11.43
N LYS A 87 20.18 3.52 10.92
CA LYS A 87 19.40 4.61 11.54
C LYS A 87 18.22 4.13 12.37
N HIS A 88 17.75 2.90 12.18
CA HIS A 88 16.50 2.43 12.76
C HIS A 88 16.58 0.94 13.09
N GLN A 89 16.12 0.56 14.29
CA GLN A 89 15.73 -0.83 14.54
C GLN A 89 14.55 -1.16 13.63
N PHE A 90 14.60 -2.32 12.98
CA PHE A 90 13.73 -2.59 11.84
C PHE A 90 13.43 -4.09 11.74
N ASP A 91 12.19 -4.45 12.03
CA ASP A 91 11.55 -5.72 11.70
C ASP A 91 10.04 -5.48 11.49
N TRP A 92 9.30 -6.50 11.08
CA TRP A 92 7.87 -6.38 10.83
C TRP A 92 7.08 -5.96 12.09
N LYS A 93 7.52 -6.38 13.28
CA LYS A 93 6.87 -6.06 14.57
C LYS A 93 6.99 -4.58 14.86
N ARG A 94 8.20 -4.04 14.74
CA ARG A 94 8.48 -2.62 14.99
C ARG A 94 7.76 -1.73 13.99
N VAL A 95 7.68 -2.15 12.72
CA VAL A 95 6.89 -1.44 11.71
C VAL A 95 5.41 -1.43 12.08
N THR A 96 4.88 -2.56 12.54
CA THR A 96 3.50 -2.70 12.99
C THR A 96 3.20 -1.81 14.19
N GLU A 97 4.01 -1.91 15.26
CA GLU A 97 3.90 -1.08 16.47
C GLU A 97 3.83 0.41 16.14
N ARG A 98 4.77 0.88 15.32
CA ARG A 98 4.87 2.29 14.91
C ARG A 98 3.65 2.73 14.10
N ALA A 99 3.21 1.92 13.15
CA ALA A 99 2.04 2.24 12.33
C ALA A 99 0.76 2.32 13.17
N LEU A 100 0.59 1.40 14.13
CA LEU A 100 -0.56 1.39 15.05
C LEU A 100 -0.52 2.56 16.04
N ALA A 101 0.68 3.00 16.45
CA ALA A 101 0.88 4.19 17.28
C ALA A 101 0.70 5.52 16.52
N GLY A 102 0.49 5.48 15.20
CA GLY A 102 0.38 6.70 14.38
C GLY A 102 1.73 7.37 14.08
N GLU A 103 2.84 6.63 14.22
CA GLU A 103 4.20 7.11 14.02
C GLU A 103 4.93 6.36 12.88
N PRO A 104 4.37 6.32 11.65
CA PRO A 104 4.94 5.58 10.54
C PRO A 104 6.38 6.04 10.24
N TYR A 105 7.16 5.16 9.62
CA TYR A 105 8.52 5.51 9.24
C TYR A 105 8.57 6.64 8.21
N PRO A 106 9.70 7.35 8.09
CA PRO A 106 9.91 8.28 6.98
C PRO A 106 9.79 7.59 5.62
N TYR A 107 9.50 8.39 4.58
CA TYR A 107 9.40 7.91 3.20
C TYR A 107 10.64 7.11 2.74
N LYS A 108 10.40 5.96 2.08
CA LYS A 108 11.40 5.00 1.57
C LYS A 108 12.28 4.39 2.66
N THR A 109 11.67 3.97 3.76
CA THR A 109 12.38 3.28 4.85
C THR A 109 12.13 1.78 4.84
N VAL A 110 10.90 1.36 4.56
CA VAL A 110 10.47 -0.05 4.64
C VAL A 110 10.46 -0.67 3.24
N LYS A 111 11.05 -1.86 3.10
CA LYS A 111 11.02 -2.67 1.87
C LYS A 111 10.62 -4.10 2.19
N HIS A 112 9.91 -4.72 1.25
CA HIS A 112 9.40 -6.08 1.37
C HIS A 112 9.73 -6.90 0.13
N ARG A 113 9.97 -8.19 0.35
CA ARG A 113 9.99 -9.19 -0.73
C ARG A 113 8.65 -9.90 -0.69
N PHE A 114 7.84 -9.66 -1.72
CA PHE A 114 6.58 -10.37 -1.88
C PHE A 114 6.82 -11.72 -2.58
N PRO A 115 6.14 -12.80 -2.16
CA PRO A 115 6.21 -14.10 -2.81
C PRO A 115 5.60 -14.06 -4.24
N ASP A 116 5.80 -15.14 -4.99
CA ASP A 116 5.13 -15.41 -6.29
C ASP A 116 5.23 -14.28 -7.34
N GLY A 117 6.34 -13.54 -7.38
CA GLY A 117 6.56 -12.46 -8.35
C GLY A 117 5.89 -11.13 -8.00
N GLY A 118 5.21 -11.07 -6.86
CA GLY A 118 4.62 -9.86 -6.29
C GLY A 118 3.15 -9.64 -6.61
N LEU A 119 2.74 -8.38 -6.66
CA LEU A 119 1.34 -8.00 -6.87
C LEU A 119 0.92 -8.27 -8.32
N PRO A 120 -0.26 -8.85 -8.57
CA PRO A 120 -0.75 -9.13 -9.91
C PRO A 120 -1.08 -7.82 -10.66
N GLU A 121 -1.08 -7.89 -11.99
CA GLU A 121 -1.69 -6.85 -12.83
C GLU A 121 -3.21 -6.98 -12.79
N ILE A 122 -3.88 -5.85 -12.75
CA ILE A 122 -5.35 -5.76 -12.75
C ILE A 122 -5.78 -4.64 -13.70
N ALA A 123 -7.07 -4.58 -14.02
CA ALA A 123 -7.67 -3.47 -14.75
C ALA A 123 -9.07 -3.22 -14.20
N VAL A 124 -9.16 -2.39 -13.16
CA VAL A 124 -10.45 -2.03 -12.53
C VAL A 124 -10.84 -0.63 -12.97
N PRO A 125 -11.99 -0.44 -13.66
CA PRO A 125 -12.48 0.88 -14.03
C PRO A 125 -12.59 1.80 -12.82
N LEU A 126 -12.11 3.04 -12.96
CA LEU A 126 -12.09 4.01 -11.86
C LEU A 126 -13.50 4.31 -11.32
N ALA A 127 -14.52 4.23 -12.18
CA ALA A 127 -15.92 4.41 -11.79
C ALA A 127 -16.38 3.39 -10.75
N GLU A 128 -15.91 2.15 -10.82
CA GLU A 128 -16.28 1.10 -9.85
C GLU A 128 -15.72 1.38 -8.45
N LEU A 129 -14.57 2.05 -8.36
CA LEU A 129 -13.91 2.39 -7.08
C LEU A 129 -14.60 3.54 -6.33
N LYS A 130 -15.49 4.27 -7.00
CA LYS A 130 -16.24 5.39 -6.43
C LYS A 130 -17.60 4.99 -5.87
N ALA A 131 -18.11 3.82 -6.27
CA ALA A 131 -19.40 3.29 -5.86
C ALA A 131 -19.40 2.81 -4.40
#